data_AF-A0A1Y4J530-F1
#
_entry.id   AF-A0A1Y4J530-F1
#
_cell.length_a   1.000
_cell.length_b   1.000
_cell.length_c   1.000
_cell.angle_alpha   90.00
_cell.angle_beta   90.00
_cell.angle_gamma   90.00
#
_symmetry.space_group_name_H-M   'P 1'
#
loop_
_entity.id
_entity.type
_entity.pdbx_description
1 polymer ?
#
loop_
_entity_poly.entity_id
_entity_poly.type
_entity_poly.pdbx_seq_one_letter_code
_entity_poly.pdbx_strand_id
1 'polypeptide(L)'
;MKIDRKRVDALMAQRGIPRYKDLAERAGLTQKRLSVILNHGSGRPKTIIKVAKALGVFAPDLSGERQDTLKPYGLPTLEEIRAAHRRETAPLPLQSIPGFLARKIPSNWGDWSIEERRKFWAEPPTEEGLVDRDRVCALEVWVEAWGRPQDTMTYADAVEINAAIASLGGWNKTGKAGRFGPYGVQKGWNKQP
;
A
#
# COMPACT_ATOMS: atom_id res chain seq x y z
N MET A 1 -31.21 -15.22 -16.73
CA MET A 1 -29.87 -15.64 -16.26
C MET A 1 -29.45 -16.81 -17.13
N LYS A 2 -28.20 -16.82 -17.59
CA LYS A 2 -27.66 -17.85 -18.49
C LYS A 2 -27.31 -19.11 -17.71
N ILE A 3 -27.44 -20.26 -18.36
CA ILE A 3 -27.06 -21.56 -17.81
C ILE A 3 -26.47 -22.41 -18.94
N ASP A 4 -25.30 -23.00 -18.70
CA ASP A 4 -24.61 -23.85 -19.65
C ASP A 4 -24.80 -25.33 -19.26
N ARG A 5 -25.28 -26.12 -20.22
CA ARG A 5 -25.53 -27.55 -20.01
C ARG A 5 -24.24 -28.33 -19.73
N LYS A 6 -23.17 -28.10 -20.48
CA LYS A 6 -21.88 -28.80 -20.26
C LYS A 6 -21.32 -28.49 -18.88
N ARG A 7 -21.50 -27.26 -18.41
CA ARG A 7 -21.10 -26.84 -17.06
C ARG A 7 -21.91 -27.55 -15.99
N VAL A 8 -23.23 -27.64 -16.15
CA VAL A 8 -24.11 -28.38 -15.24
C VAL A 8 -23.73 -29.87 -15.21
N ASP A 9 -23.41 -30.47 -16.36
CA ASP A 9 -23.01 -31.88 -16.48
C ASP A 9 -21.69 -32.15 -15.74
N ALA A 10 -20.70 -31.26 -15.92
CA ALA A 10 -19.44 -31.34 -15.19
C ALA A 10 -19.63 -31.21 -13.67
N LEU A 11 -20.50 -30.30 -13.22
CA LEU A 11 -20.82 -30.12 -11.81
C LEU A 11 -21.58 -31.32 -11.23
N MET A 12 -22.50 -31.91 -12.00
CA MET A 12 -23.19 -33.15 -11.61
C MET A 12 -22.21 -34.31 -11.44
N ALA A 13 -21.24 -34.46 -12.36
CA ALA A 13 -20.19 -35.47 -12.25
C ALA A 13 -19.31 -35.25 -11.01
N GLN A 14 -18.87 -34.01 -10.75
CA GLN A 14 -18.06 -33.67 -9.56
C GLN A 14 -18.79 -33.92 -8.23
N ARG A 15 -20.12 -33.76 -8.20
CA ARG A 15 -20.94 -33.93 -6.99
C ARG A 15 -21.60 -35.30 -6.88
N GLY A 16 -21.23 -36.24 -7.76
CA GLY A 16 -21.76 -37.61 -7.74
C GLY A 16 -23.28 -37.67 -7.93
N ILE A 17 -23.85 -36.78 -8.75
CA ILE A 17 -25.28 -36.78 -9.10
C ILE A 17 -25.43 -37.51 -10.44
N PRO A 18 -25.89 -38.77 -10.46
CA PRO A 18 -25.83 -39.60 -11.66
C PRO A 18 -26.93 -39.27 -12.67
N ARG A 19 -28.05 -38.67 -12.25
CA ARG A 19 -29.21 -38.39 -13.13
C ARG A 19 -29.75 -36.97 -12.91
N TYR A 20 -30.26 -36.37 -13.99
CA TYR A 20 -30.93 -35.07 -13.90
C TYR A 20 -32.23 -35.11 -13.09
N LYS A 21 -32.84 -36.28 -12.94
CA LYS A 21 -34.00 -36.46 -12.07
C LYS A 21 -33.64 -36.12 -10.62
N ASP A 22 -32.51 -36.64 -10.15
CA ASP A 22 -32.01 -36.43 -8.79
C ASP A 22 -31.63 -34.95 -8.56
N LEU A 23 -31.06 -34.29 -9.56
CA LEU A 23 -30.79 -32.84 -9.52
C LEU A 23 -32.11 -32.03 -9.47
N ALA A 24 -33.10 -32.41 -10.28
CA ALA A 24 -34.38 -31.72 -10.31
C ALA A 24 -35.13 -31.85 -8.96
N GLU A 25 -35.12 -33.04 -8.36
CA GLU A 25 -35.71 -33.29 -7.04
C GLU A 25 -35.03 -32.44 -5.95
N ARG A 26 -33.70 -32.40 -5.92
CA ARG A 26 -32.92 -31.55 -5.00
C ARG A 26 -33.19 -30.06 -5.18
N ALA A 27 -33.49 -29.61 -6.41
CA ALA A 27 -33.82 -28.23 -6.72
C ALA A 27 -35.31 -27.89 -6.51
N GLY A 28 -36.16 -28.87 -6.17
CA GLY A 28 -37.61 -28.70 -6.06
C GLY A 28 -38.27 -28.40 -7.42
N LEU A 29 -37.79 -29.03 -8.49
CA LEU A 29 -38.24 -28.86 -9.86
C LEU A 29 -38.61 -30.20 -10.48
N THR A 30 -39.43 -30.19 -11.53
CA THR A 30 -39.67 -31.38 -12.34
C THR A 30 -38.54 -31.58 -13.34
N GLN A 31 -38.19 -32.85 -13.61
CA GLN A 31 -37.15 -33.19 -14.59
C GLN A 31 -37.41 -32.57 -15.98
N LYS A 32 -38.70 -32.55 -16.41
CA LYS A 32 -39.11 -31.91 -17.67
C LYS A 32 -38.75 -30.42 -17.69
N ARG A 33 -39.01 -29.71 -16.58
CA ARG A 33 -38.73 -28.27 -16.47
C ARG A 33 -37.24 -27.97 -16.45
N LEU A 34 -36.45 -28.80 -15.78
CA LEU A 34 -34.99 -28.69 -15.80
C LEU A 34 -34.42 -28.89 -17.21
N SER A 35 -34.91 -29.91 -17.95
CA SER A 35 -34.52 -30.18 -19.33
C SER A 35 -34.79 -28.99 -20.27
N VAL A 36 -35.97 -28.38 -20.17
CA VAL A 36 -36.33 -27.18 -20.96
C VAL A 36 -35.36 -26.03 -20.69
N ILE A 37 -35.02 -25.77 -19.41
CA ILE A 37 -34.09 -24.70 -19.03
C ILE A 37 -32.68 -24.95 -19.57
N LEU A 38 -32.20 -26.19 -19.51
CA LEU A 38 -30.88 -26.57 -20.02
C LEU A 38 -30.81 -26.49 -21.55
N ASN A 39 -31.89 -26.83 -22.25
CA ASN A 39 -31.95 -26.75 -23.72
C ASN A 39 -32.03 -25.31 -24.23
N HIS A 40 -32.79 -24.43 -23.55
CA HIS A 40 -32.86 -23.02 -23.91
C HIS A 40 -31.64 -22.20 -23.46
N GLY A 41 -30.73 -22.78 -22.66
CA GLY A 41 -29.53 -22.10 -22.15
C GLY A 41 -29.81 -20.89 -21.25
N SER A 42 -31.07 -20.71 -20.83
CA SER A 42 -31.50 -19.56 -20.04
C SER A 42 -32.78 -19.86 -19.26
N GLY A 43 -32.95 -19.14 -18.15
CA GLY A 43 -34.12 -19.33 -17.29
C GLY A 43 -34.35 -18.17 -16.33
N ARG A 44 -35.46 -18.28 -15.59
CA ARG A 44 -35.81 -17.33 -14.52
C ARG A 44 -34.75 -17.39 -13.41
N PRO A 45 -34.24 -16.24 -12.90
CA PRO A 45 -33.19 -16.20 -11.88
C PRO A 45 -33.52 -17.04 -10.64
N LYS A 46 -34.76 -16.95 -10.12
CA LYS A 46 -35.22 -17.74 -8.97
C LYS A 46 -35.09 -19.26 -9.18
N THR A 47 -35.27 -19.73 -10.40
CA THR A 47 -35.16 -21.16 -10.74
C THR A 47 -33.70 -21.58 -10.88
N ILE A 48 -32.87 -20.76 -11.50
CA ILE A 48 -31.43 -21.04 -11.66
C ILE A 48 -30.71 -21.03 -10.31
N ILE A 49 -31.06 -20.12 -9.41
CA ILE A 49 -30.52 -20.09 -8.04
C ILE A 49 -30.85 -21.38 -7.28
N LYS A 50 -32.05 -21.96 -7.47
CA LYS A 50 -32.41 -23.25 -6.85
C LYS A 50 -31.55 -24.39 -7.39
N VAL A 51 -31.32 -24.43 -8.71
CA VAL A 51 -30.44 -25.42 -9.35
C VAL A 51 -28.99 -25.26 -8.86
N ALA A 52 -28.49 -24.02 -8.77
CA ALA A 52 -27.16 -23.72 -8.26
C ALA A 52 -26.99 -24.17 -6.81
N LYS A 53 -28.00 -23.90 -5.97
CA LYS A 53 -28.03 -24.35 -4.56
C LYS A 53 -28.04 -25.88 -4.45
N ALA A 54 -28.80 -26.58 -5.31
CA ALA A 54 -28.82 -28.04 -5.36
C ALA A 54 -27.48 -28.65 -5.78
N LEU A 55 -26.70 -27.92 -6.59
CA LEU A 55 -25.33 -28.28 -6.97
C LEU A 55 -24.27 -27.72 -6.00
N GLY A 56 -24.66 -26.95 -4.98
CA GLY A 56 -23.76 -26.29 -4.04
C GLY A 56 -22.72 -25.38 -4.72
N VAL A 57 -23.16 -24.58 -5.70
CA VAL A 57 -22.37 -23.57 -6.41
C VAL A 57 -23.13 -22.23 -6.46
N PHE A 58 -22.45 -21.14 -6.80
CA PHE A 58 -23.14 -19.87 -7.03
C PHE A 58 -23.85 -19.87 -8.39
N ALA A 59 -24.98 -19.16 -8.48
CA ALA A 59 -25.76 -19.13 -9.72
C ALA A 59 -25.00 -18.60 -10.95
N PRO A 60 -24.06 -17.63 -10.83
CA PRO A 60 -23.18 -17.25 -11.93
C PRO A 60 -22.26 -18.37 -12.43
N ASP A 61 -21.84 -19.31 -11.57
CA ASP A 61 -20.93 -20.43 -11.91
C ASP A 61 -21.58 -21.48 -12.83
N LEU A 62 -22.91 -21.40 -12.99
CA LEU A 62 -23.69 -22.22 -13.92
C LEU A 62 -23.63 -21.67 -15.35
N SER A 63 -23.23 -20.41 -15.54
CA SER A 63 -22.98 -19.87 -16.87
C SER A 63 -21.60 -20.31 -17.36
N GLY A 64 -21.50 -20.72 -18.63
CA GLY A 64 -20.23 -21.10 -19.26
C GLY A 64 -19.30 -19.92 -19.54
N GLU A 65 -19.74 -18.69 -19.20
CA GLU A 65 -18.87 -17.52 -19.18
C GLU A 65 -17.89 -17.71 -18.02
N ARG A 66 -16.63 -18.00 -18.35
CA ARG A 66 -15.52 -17.79 -17.43
C ARG A 66 -15.65 -16.37 -16.90
N GLN A 67 -16.12 -16.21 -15.66
CA GLN A 67 -15.78 -15.03 -14.91
C GLN A 67 -14.30 -15.16 -14.57
N ASP A 68 -13.46 -14.65 -15.47
CA ASP A 68 -12.05 -14.32 -15.19
C ASP A 68 -12.00 -13.14 -14.20
N THR A 69 -12.71 -13.24 -13.06
CA THR A 69 -12.76 -12.21 -12.02
C THR A 69 -11.69 -12.41 -10.95
N LEU A 70 -10.96 -13.53 -10.99
CA LEU A 70 -9.63 -13.54 -10.40
C LEU A 70 -8.72 -12.82 -11.38
N LYS A 71 -8.49 -11.51 -11.18
CA LYS A 71 -7.26 -10.92 -11.69
C LYS A 71 -6.14 -11.79 -11.10
N PRO A 72 -5.33 -12.47 -11.93
CA PRO A 72 -4.15 -13.13 -11.39
C PRO A 72 -3.37 -12.05 -10.63
N TYR A 73 -2.79 -12.40 -9.48
CA TYR A 73 -1.83 -11.52 -8.82
C TYR A 73 -0.68 -11.32 -9.81
N GLY A 74 -0.78 -10.27 -10.63
CA GLY A 74 0.31 -9.83 -11.47
C GLY A 74 1.36 -9.32 -10.51
N LEU A 75 2.52 -9.97 -10.49
CA LEU A 75 3.67 -9.39 -9.83
C LEU A 75 3.81 -7.95 -10.32
N PRO A 76 4.00 -6.97 -9.41
CA PRO A 76 4.12 -5.59 -9.83
C PRO A 76 5.25 -5.49 -10.85
N THR A 77 4.98 -4.78 -11.93
CA THR A 77 5.95 -4.55 -12.98
C THR A 77 7.16 -3.80 -12.42
N LEU A 78 8.31 -3.92 -13.09
CA LEU A 78 9.51 -3.19 -12.69
C LEU A 78 9.26 -1.67 -12.63
N GLU A 79 8.39 -1.15 -13.49
CA GLU A 79 7.98 0.26 -13.46
C GLU A 79 7.13 0.59 -12.23
N GLU A 80 6.17 -0.26 -11.86
CA GLU A 80 5.35 -0.06 -10.66
C GLU A 80 6.20 -0.14 -9.39
N ILE A 81 7.16 -1.07 -9.32
CA ILE A 81 8.12 -1.16 -8.21
C ILE A 81 8.97 0.12 -8.16
N ARG A 82 9.52 0.56 -9.29
CA ARG A 82 10.31 1.79 -9.38
C ARG A 82 9.48 3.04 -9.05
N ALA A 83 8.20 3.08 -9.44
CA ALA A 83 7.30 4.18 -9.16
C ALA A 83 6.89 4.22 -7.69
N ALA A 84 6.63 3.07 -7.08
CA ALA A 84 6.39 2.95 -5.63
C ALA A 84 7.64 3.39 -4.85
N HIS A 85 8.81 2.87 -5.23
CA HIS A 85 10.08 3.30 -4.65
C HIS A 85 10.31 4.80 -4.84
N ARG A 86 10.03 5.38 -6.02
CA ARG A 86 10.14 6.83 -6.26
C ARG A 86 9.16 7.64 -5.41
N ARG A 87 7.94 7.14 -5.15
CA ARG A 87 6.98 7.81 -4.26
C ARG A 87 7.44 7.74 -2.80
N GLU A 88 8.03 6.63 -2.40
CA GLU A 88 8.67 6.48 -1.09
C GLU A 88 9.91 7.39 -0.98
N THR A 89 10.76 7.45 -2.00
CA THR A 89 11.97 8.27 -2.04
C THR A 89 11.76 9.62 -2.70
N ALA A 90 10.51 10.11 -2.76
CA ALA A 90 10.22 11.39 -3.40
C ALA A 90 11.04 12.48 -2.68
N PRO A 91 11.80 13.31 -3.42
CA PRO A 91 12.65 14.30 -2.79
C PRO A 91 11.80 15.23 -1.93
N LEU A 92 12.16 15.31 -0.66
CA LEU A 92 11.55 16.25 0.26
C LEU A 92 11.86 17.67 -0.21
N PRO A 93 10.94 18.63 -0.03
CA PRO A 93 11.02 19.95 -0.68
C PRO A 93 12.21 20.82 -0.26
N LEU A 94 13.01 20.41 0.73
CA LEU A 94 14.01 21.25 1.39
C LEU A 94 15.41 21.05 0.82
N GLN A 95 15.67 21.54 -0.39
CA GLN A 95 16.96 21.34 -1.07
C GLN A 95 18.14 22.13 -0.47
N SER A 96 17.89 23.06 0.46
CA SER A 96 18.93 23.89 1.07
C SER A 96 18.99 23.70 2.60
N ILE A 97 20.21 23.54 3.13
CA ILE A 97 20.48 23.42 4.57
C ILE A 97 19.92 24.62 5.37
N PRO A 98 20.10 25.89 4.94
CA PRO A 98 19.53 27.03 5.66
C PRO A 98 18.01 26.98 5.73
N GLY A 99 17.34 26.68 4.62
CA GLY A 99 15.88 26.57 4.56
C GLY A 99 15.35 25.40 5.40
N PHE A 100 16.07 24.28 5.43
CA PHE A 100 15.75 23.15 6.30
C PHE A 100 15.80 23.55 7.78
N LEU A 101 16.89 24.20 8.20
CA LEU A 101 17.11 24.60 9.59
C LEU A 101 16.14 25.69 10.06
N ALA A 102 15.75 26.61 9.17
CA ALA A 102 14.81 27.69 9.48
C ALA A 102 13.35 27.21 9.62
N ARG A 103 13.01 26.03 9.09
CA ARG A 103 11.64 25.52 9.13
C ARG A 103 11.31 24.96 10.51
N LYS A 104 10.18 25.38 11.07
CA LYS A 104 9.68 24.95 12.38
C LYS A 104 9.22 23.49 12.34
N ILE A 105 9.36 22.82 13.47
CA ILE A 105 9.04 21.41 13.67
C ILE A 105 8.13 21.25 14.89
N PRO A 106 7.32 20.18 15.00
CA PRO A 106 6.60 19.83 16.21
C PRO A 106 7.52 19.70 17.44
N SER A 107 7.03 20.00 18.64
CA SER A 107 7.81 19.91 19.88
C SER A 107 8.27 18.48 20.21
N ASN A 108 7.51 17.46 19.80
CA ASN A 108 7.83 16.04 19.97
C ASN A 108 8.55 15.42 18.76
N TRP A 109 9.20 16.23 17.91
CA TRP A 109 9.88 15.76 16.69
C TRP A 109 10.84 14.58 16.92
N GLY A 110 11.50 14.56 18.08
CA GLY A 110 12.42 13.50 18.46
C GLY A 110 11.78 12.10 18.56
N ASP A 111 10.49 12.02 18.81
CA ASP A 111 9.77 10.76 18.99
C ASP A 111 9.21 10.20 17.67
N TRP A 112 9.23 11.00 16.60
CA TRP A 112 8.65 10.65 15.31
C TRP A 112 9.55 9.73 14.50
N SER A 113 8.94 8.77 13.83
CA SER A 113 9.55 7.92 12.81
C SER A 113 9.88 8.69 11.53
N ILE A 114 10.76 8.12 10.70
CA ILE A 114 11.16 8.73 9.41
C ILE A 114 9.92 8.93 8.50
N GLU A 115 8.96 8.01 8.54
CA GLU A 115 7.73 8.07 7.74
C GLU A 115 6.82 9.24 8.16
N GLU A 116 6.64 9.44 9.47
CA GLU A 116 5.85 10.56 10.00
C GLU A 116 6.47 11.91 9.64
N ARG A 117 7.81 12.01 9.74
CA ARG A 117 8.55 13.21 9.33
C ARG A 117 8.42 13.48 7.84
N ARG A 118 8.51 12.44 6.99
CA ARG A 118 8.32 12.56 5.54
C ARG A 118 6.92 13.07 5.20
N LYS A 119 5.89 12.55 5.87
CA LYS A 119 4.51 13.01 5.70
C LYS A 119 4.35 14.49 6.07
N PHE A 120 4.95 14.91 7.19
CA PHE A 120 4.95 16.33 7.60
C PHE A 120 5.61 17.25 6.57
N TRP A 121 6.71 16.81 5.97
CA TRP A 121 7.39 17.61 4.96
C TRP A 121 6.62 17.71 3.64
N ALA A 122 5.85 16.67 3.28
CA ALA A 122 4.98 16.64 2.11
C ALA A 122 3.72 17.50 2.30
N GLU A 123 3.06 17.38 3.45
CA GLU A 123 1.83 18.09 3.80
C GLU A 123 1.96 18.70 5.21
N PRO A 124 2.58 19.88 5.34
CA PRO A 124 2.72 20.53 6.63
C PRO A 124 1.33 20.97 7.15
N PRO A 125 0.95 20.64 8.38
CA PRO A 125 -0.28 21.16 8.99
C PRO A 125 -0.18 22.69 9.15
N THR A 126 -1.32 23.37 9.14
CA THR A 126 -1.42 24.79 9.49
C THR A 126 -0.89 25.01 10.91
N GLU A 127 0.18 25.82 11.01
CA GLU A 127 1.05 26.32 12.11
C GLU A 127 0.80 26.05 13.62
N GLU A 128 -0.25 25.36 14.03
CA GLU A 128 -0.56 25.09 15.43
C GLU A 128 0.48 24.15 16.06
N GLY A 129 1.28 24.68 16.99
CA GLY A 129 2.22 23.89 17.81
C GLY A 129 3.62 23.67 17.24
N LEU A 130 4.02 24.39 16.19
CA LEU A 130 5.38 24.30 15.64
C LEU A 130 6.38 25.18 16.43
N VAL A 131 7.51 24.59 16.81
CA VAL A 131 8.62 25.22 17.53
C VAL A 131 9.86 25.32 16.66
N ASP A 132 10.77 26.22 17.03
CA ASP A 132 12.09 26.29 16.41
C ASP A 132 12.89 25.02 16.71
N ARG A 133 13.65 24.55 15.71
CA ARG A 133 14.54 23.41 15.88
C ARG A 133 15.67 23.75 16.85
N ASP A 134 15.86 22.91 17.85
CA ASP A 134 16.87 23.03 18.91
C ASP A 134 18.17 22.27 18.57
N ARG A 135 18.07 21.19 17.78
CA ARG A 135 19.19 20.31 17.44
C ARG A 135 19.06 19.71 16.05
N VAL A 136 20.18 19.44 15.39
CA VAL A 136 20.24 18.80 14.08
C VAL A 136 21.49 17.93 13.93
N CYS A 137 21.43 16.84 13.17
CA CYS A 137 22.60 16.06 12.77
C CYS A 137 22.71 15.98 11.24
N ALA A 138 23.90 15.64 10.75
CA ALA A 138 24.14 15.53 9.31
C ALA A 138 23.21 14.49 8.66
N LEU A 139 22.95 13.37 9.34
CA LEU A 139 22.07 12.32 8.81
C LEU A 139 20.62 12.78 8.68
N GLU A 140 20.14 13.60 9.63
CA GLU A 140 18.82 14.21 9.55
C GLU A 140 18.71 15.12 8.32
N VAL A 141 19.71 15.96 8.06
CA VAL A 141 19.76 16.79 6.84
C VAL A 141 19.81 15.93 5.58
N TRP A 142 20.61 14.87 5.56
CA TRP A 142 20.73 13.98 4.39
C TRP A 142 19.40 13.33 4.02
N VAL A 143 18.70 12.78 5.02
CA VAL A 143 17.45 12.06 4.80
C VAL A 143 16.29 13.02 4.58
N GLU A 144 16.21 14.12 5.33
CA GLU A 144 15.02 14.98 5.35
C GLU A 144 15.12 16.19 4.44
N ALA A 145 16.31 16.78 4.28
CA ALA A 145 16.50 17.90 3.38
C ALA A 145 16.66 17.38 1.93
N TRP A 146 17.55 16.41 1.72
CA TRP A 146 17.84 15.90 0.38
C TRP A 146 17.02 14.69 -0.04
N GLY A 147 16.20 14.13 0.84
CA GLY A 147 15.35 12.97 0.52
C GLY A 147 16.14 11.70 0.19
N ARG A 148 17.40 11.61 0.61
CA ARG A 148 18.28 10.49 0.25
C ARG A 148 18.18 9.35 1.27
N PRO A 149 18.34 8.08 0.86
CA PRO A 149 18.34 6.96 1.79
C PRO A 149 19.48 7.06 2.82
N GLN A 150 19.21 6.64 4.06
CA GLN A 150 20.15 6.74 5.18
C GLN A 150 21.48 6.00 4.93
N ASP A 151 21.40 4.84 4.27
CA ASP A 151 22.50 3.95 3.93
C ASP A 151 23.40 4.46 2.79
N THR A 152 22.94 5.46 2.05
CA THR A 152 23.70 6.05 0.94
C THR A 152 24.62 7.19 1.35
N MET A 153 24.55 7.65 2.60
CA MET A 153 25.38 8.76 3.08
C MET A 153 26.82 8.31 3.27
N THR A 154 27.76 8.94 2.56
CA THR A 154 29.19 8.71 2.74
C THR A 154 29.77 9.61 3.83
N TYR A 155 31.00 9.30 4.27
CA TYR A 155 31.73 10.17 5.19
C TYR A 155 31.98 11.57 4.59
N ALA A 156 32.26 11.64 3.28
CA ALA A 156 32.49 12.91 2.58
C ALA A 156 31.24 13.80 2.63
N ASP A 157 30.06 13.22 2.37
CA ASP A 157 28.79 13.92 2.46
C ASP A 157 28.55 14.48 3.87
N ALA A 158 28.83 13.67 4.90
CA ALA A 158 28.71 14.10 6.29
C ALA A 158 29.64 15.28 6.62
N VAL A 159 30.87 15.29 6.09
CA VAL A 159 31.81 16.39 6.27
C VAL A 159 31.29 17.66 5.58
N GLU A 160 30.79 17.55 4.35
CA GLU A 160 30.24 18.67 3.58
C GLU A 160 29.03 19.30 4.28
N ILE A 161 28.07 18.49 4.73
CA ILE A 161 26.91 18.96 5.51
C ILE A 161 27.36 19.70 6.76
N ASN A 162 28.28 19.11 7.52
CA ASN A 162 28.76 19.71 8.76
C ASN A 162 29.50 21.03 8.51
N ALA A 163 30.27 21.13 7.42
CA ALA A 163 30.92 22.38 7.03
C ALA A 163 29.90 23.45 6.65
N ALA A 164 28.84 23.07 5.93
CA ALA A 164 27.77 23.99 5.57
C ALA A 164 26.99 24.49 6.81
N ILE A 165 26.66 23.61 7.76
CA ILE A 165 26.02 24.01 9.03
C ILE A 165 26.94 24.95 9.82
N ALA A 166 28.24 24.66 9.89
CA ALA A 166 29.20 25.52 10.56
C ALA A 166 29.24 26.93 9.97
N SER A 167 29.12 27.05 8.64
CA SER A 167 29.17 28.34 7.94
C SER A 167 27.94 29.24 8.18
N LEU A 168 26.81 28.67 8.60
CA LEU A 168 25.58 29.42 8.83
C LEU A 168 25.62 30.32 10.06
N GLY A 169 26.48 30.02 11.04
CA GLY A 169 26.45 30.68 12.35
C GLY A 169 25.19 30.32 13.16
N GLY A 170 25.21 30.54 14.47
CA GLY A 170 24.06 30.23 15.34
C GLY A 170 23.89 28.75 15.73
N TRP A 171 24.85 27.89 15.36
CA TRP A 171 24.86 26.46 15.70
C TRP A 171 26.16 26.07 16.41
N ASN A 172 26.05 25.42 17.56
CA ASN A 172 27.15 24.89 18.35
C ASN A 172 27.31 23.40 18.12
N LYS A 173 28.50 22.98 17.71
CA LYS A 173 28.83 21.56 17.55
C LYS A 173 28.77 20.85 18.90
N THR A 174 28.07 19.72 18.97
CA THR A 174 27.97 18.93 20.19
C THR A 174 29.30 18.22 20.48
N GLY A 175 29.89 18.45 21.65
CA GLY A 175 31.15 17.79 22.05
C GLY A 175 31.00 16.29 22.32
N LYS A 176 29.81 15.84 22.70
CA LYS A 176 29.45 14.43 22.87
C LYS A 176 28.40 14.04 21.84
N ALA A 177 28.38 12.77 21.44
CA ALA A 177 27.31 12.25 20.61
C ALA A 177 26.00 12.23 21.42
N GLY A 178 24.90 12.63 20.80
CA GLY A 178 23.57 12.70 21.38
C GLY A 178 22.57 11.92 20.55
N ARG A 179 21.36 11.71 21.07
CA ARG A 179 20.29 11.01 20.33
C ARG A 179 19.53 11.98 19.44
N PHE A 180 19.40 11.63 18.15
CA PHE A 180 18.70 12.39 17.12
C PHE A 180 17.53 11.57 16.57
N GLY A 181 16.47 11.46 17.37
CA GLY A 181 15.24 10.72 17.04
C GLY A 181 15.50 9.36 16.38
N PRO A 182 14.96 9.09 15.17
CA PRO A 182 15.08 7.79 14.50
C PRO A 182 16.50 7.49 14.01
N TYR A 183 17.38 8.50 13.92
CA TYR A 183 18.77 8.38 13.44
C TYR A 183 19.75 7.88 14.51
N GLY A 184 19.26 7.61 15.72
CA GLY A 184 20.05 7.06 16.82
C GLY A 184 21.06 8.05 17.39
N VAL A 185 22.18 7.53 17.89
CA VAL A 185 23.23 8.33 18.53
C VAL A 185 24.19 8.86 17.46
N GLN A 186 24.22 10.18 17.29
CA GLN A 186 25.02 10.87 16.27
C GLN A 186 25.78 12.06 16.89
N LYS A 187 26.84 12.50 16.21
CA LYS A 187 27.41 13.83 16.45
C LYS A 187 26.60 14.84 15.64
N GLY A 188 26.25 15.96 16.25
CA GLY A 188 25.43 16.97 15.59
C GLY A 188 25.70 18.37 16.12
N TRP A 189 24.67 19.19 16.05
CA TRP A 189 24.68 20.61 16.34
C TRP A 189 23.47 20.95 17.19
N ASN A 190 23.67 21.83 18.16
CA ASN A 190 22.60 22.44 18.94
C ASN A 190 22.50 23.91 18.52
N LYS A 191 21.28 24.45 18.47
CA LYS A 191 21.06 25.88 18.26
C LYS A 191 21.72 26.63 19.41
N GLN A 192 22.46 27.69 19.08
CA GLN A 192 22.99 28.60 20.09
C GLN A 192 21.82 29.18 20.90
N PRO A 193 21.96 29.26 22.24
CA PRO A 193 20.97 29.91 23.09
C PRO A 193 20.83 31.40 22.76
#